data_AF-A0A7D9I2U2-F1
#
_entry.id   AF-A0A7D9I2U2-F1
#
_cell.length_a   1.000
_cell.length_b   1.000
_cell.length_c   1.000
_cell.angle_alpha   90.00
_cell.angle_beta   90.00
_cell.angle_gamma   90.00
#
_symmetry.space_group_name_H-M   'P 1'
#
loop_
_entity.id
_entity.type
_entity.pdbx_description
1 polymer ?
#
loop_
_entity_poly.entity_id
_entity_poly.type
_entity_poly.pdbx_seq_one_letter_code
_entity_poly.pdbx_strand_id
1 'polypeptide(L)'
;MCVLENQRSDKDLFVGITTRMQLNKCLADGDISDQQAKKFYTAVRQFYIAAAKYMLKNLPLGDETLKNAQFVNWEKRVSGSFEQVAYFAQRYQHIFNFNARQHEILYDEFIDYQMMNDTDLPKQVKEAATLRLDEDDEIDSLRMDVIWGYLGNLKVSGYPRFQHLSKVAQLVLVLPHSNAEEERAFSLVRKNKTCFRGNLDINRTLSAIMTIKMNSTAPCFEYKPTDEVVKNSKKVAWQFNKSHMSKNK
;
A
#
# COMPACT_ATOMS: atom_id res chain seq x y z
N MET A 1 27.60 -1.57 -1.16
CA MET A 1 28.57 -2.34 -0.34
C MET A 1 28.52 -1.74 1.06
N CYS A 2 28.24 -2.49 2.13
CA CYS A 2 28.22 -1.92 3.49
C CYS A 2 29.65 -1.56 3.90
N VAL A 3 30.01 -0.28 3.78
CA VAL A 3 31.30 0.25 4.22
C VAL A 3 31.36 0.14 5.75
N LEU A 4 32.46 -0.37 6.29
CA LEU A 4 32.68 -0.53 7.74
C LEU A 4 32.53 0.80 8.49
N GLU A 5 32.86 1.90 7.84
CA GLU A 5 32.80 3.28 8.34
C GLU A 5 31.37 3.73 8.70
N ASN A 6 30.35 3.14 8.07
CA ASN A 6 28.95 3.46 8.33
C ASN A 6 28.30 2.52 9.37
N GLN A 7 29.07 1.64 10.01
CA GLN A 7 28.54 0.74 11.04
C GLN A 7 28.72 1.33 12.44
N ARG A 8 27.67 1.22 13.25
CA ARG A 8 27.71 1.55 14.68
C ARG A 8 28.76 0.73 15.41
N SER A 9 29.32 1.29 16.48
CA SER A 9 30.26 0.59 17.37
C SER A 9 29.57 -0.62 18.04
N ASP A 10 30.35 -1.54 18.61
CA ASP A 10 29.79 -2.71 19.33
C ASP A 10 28.85 -2.29 20.47
N LYS A 11 29.14 -1.15 21.13
CA LYS A 11 28.31 -0.60 22.21
C LYS A 11 26.98 -0.04 21.71
N ASP A 12 26.93 0.39 20.45
CA ASP A 12 25.76 1.05 19.86
C ASP A 12 24.95 0.13 18.94
N LEU A 13 25.44 -1.09 18.71
CA LEU A 13 24.76 -2.14 17.95
C LEU A 13 23.57 -2.69 18.72
N PHE A 14 22.36 -2.50 18.20
CA PHE A 14 21.18 -3.07 18.82
C PHE A 14 21.24 -4.61 18.78
N VAL A 15 21.09 -5.25 19.94
CA VAL A 15 21.06 -6.72 20.09
C VAL A 15 19.89 -7.17 21.00
N GLY A 16 19.04 -6.21 21.40
CA GLY A 16 18.05 -6.37 22.47
C GLY A 16 18.64 -6.09 23.86
N ILE A 17 17.83 -5.49 24.73
CA ILE A 17 18.24 -5.08 26.09
C ILE A 17 18.64 -6.31 26.92
N THR A 18 17.81 -7.35 26.91
CA THR A 18 18.05 -8.61 27.65
C THR A 18 19.37 -9.27 27.22
N THR A 19 19.59 -9.42 25.91
CA THR A 19 20.82 -10.01 25.36
C THR A 19 22.05 -9.21 25.78
N ARG A 20 21.96 -7.88 25.74
CA ARG A 20 23.06 -6.99 26.13
C ARG A 20 23.39 -7.10 27.61
N MET A 21 22.36 -7.09 28.47
CA MET A 21 22.56 -7.26 29.92
C MET A 21 23.21 -8.61 30.24
N GLN A 22 22.74 -9.68 29.60
CA GLN A 22 23.31 -11.01 29.79
C GLN A 22 24.76 -11.10 29.31
N LEU A 23 25.08 -10.53 28.14
CA LEU A 23 26.45 -10.51 27.61
C LEU A 23 27.40 -9.76 28.57
N ASN A 24 26.98 -8.60 29.07
CA ASN A 24 27.77 -7.81 30.03
C ASN A 24 27.96 -8.56 31.35
N LYS A 25 26.93 -9.25 31.83
CA LYS A 25 27.02 -10.09 33.04
C LYS A 25 28.04 -11.22 32.85
N CYS A 26 27.94 -11.99 31.76
CA CYS A 26 28.88 -13.08 31.49
C CYS A 26 30.33 -12.58 31.31
N LEU A 27 30.54 -11.37 30.78
CA LEU A 27 31.87 -10.74 30.74
C LEU A 27 32.38 -10.39 32.14
N ALA A 28 31.52 -9.82 32.99
CA ALA A 28 31.89 -9.43 34.35
C ALA A 28 32.17 -10.65 35.25
N ASP A 29 31.39 -11.73 35.09
CA ASP A 29 31.52 -12.97 35.85
C ASP A 29 32.70 -13.84 35.33
N GLY A 30 33.31 -13.48 34.20
CA GLY A 30 34.43 -14.22 33.59
C GLY A 30 34.01 -15.47 32.80
N ASP A 31 32.71 -15.70 32.64
CA ASP A 31 32.14 -16.81 31.86
C ASP A 31 32.51 -16.74 30.37
N ILE A 32 32.74 -15.52 29.86
CA ILE A 32 33.22 -15.28 28.51
C ILE A 32 34.37 -14.29 28.48
N SER A 33 35.30 -14.51 27.57
CA SER A 33 36.43 -13.62 27.29
C SER A 33 36.05 -12.47 26.35
N ASP A 34 36.85 -11.41 26.35
CA ASP A 34 36.74 -10.31 25.37
C ASP A 34 36.81 -10.80 23.91
N GLN A 35 37.58 -11.87 23.64
CA GLN A 35 37.64 -12.47 22.30
C GLN A 35 36.30 -13.13 21.91
N GLN A 36 35.62 -13.78 22.85
CA GLN A 36 34.29 -14.37 22.60
C GLN A 36 33.23 -13.28 22.40
N ALA A 37 33.28 -12.20 23.18
CA ALA A 37 32.39 -11.05 22.97
C ALA A 37 32.63 -10.38 21.59
N LYS A 38 33.90 -10.22 21.17
CA LYS A 38 34.22 -9.75 19.80
C LYS A 38 33.68 -10.68 18.72
N LYS A 39 33.76 -12.00 18.90
CA LYS A 39 33.17 -12.99 17.97
C LYS A 39 31.64 -12.85 17.92
N PHE A 40 30.98 -12.66 19.07
CA PHE A 40 29.55 -12.40 19.13
C PHE A 40 29.15 -11.18 18.30
N TYR A 41 29.79 -10.02 18.52
CA TYR A 41 29.48 -8.80 17.76
C TYR A 41 29.82 -8.93 16.27
N THR A 42 30.88 -9.69 15.93
CA THR A 42 31.17 -10.03 14.52
C THR A 42 30.01 -10.79 13.88
N ALA A 43 29.44 -11.77 14.57
CA ALA A 43 28.27 -12.53 14.08
C ALA A 43 27.02 -11.65 13.95
N VAL A 44 26.76 -10.76 14.93
CA VAL A 44 25.68 -9.76 14.87
C VAL A 44 25.82 -8.88 13.63
N ARG A 45 27.04 -8.40 13.33
CA ARG A 45 27.30 -7.61 12.10
C ARG A 45 27.02 -8.41 10.84
N GLN A 46 27.45 -9.67 10.79
CA GLN A 46 27.17 -10.54 9.65
C GLN A 46 25.68 -10.76 9.45
N PHE A 47 24.91 -10.92 10.53
CA PHE A 47 23.45 -10.97 10.48
C PHE A 47 22.87 -9.69 9.86
N TYR A 48 23.24 -8.51 10.34
CA TYR A 48 22.76 -7.25 9.77
C TYR A 48 23.17 -7.06 8.31
N ILE A 49 24.39 -7.43 7.93
CA ILE A 49 24.85 -7.39 6.54
C ILE A 49 24.02 -8.34 5.67
N ALA A 50 23.74 -9.56 6.15
CA ALA A 50 22.93 -10.53 5.43
C ALA A 50 21.49 -10.06 5.27
N ALA A 51 20.88 -9.53 6.33
CA ALA A 51 19.55 -8.94 6.31
C ALA A 51 19.48 -7.74 5.35
N ALA A 52 20.46 -6.83 5.40
CA ALA A 52 20.55 -5.69 4.48
C ALA A 52 20.71 -6.15 3.03
N LYS A 53 21.59 -7.13 2.75
CA LYS A 53 21.71 -7.72 1.40
C LYS A 53 20.40 -8.34 0.92
N TYR A 54 19.69 -9.04 1.80
CA TYR A 54 18.39 -9.60 1.49
C TYR A 54 17.38 -8.49 1.17
N MET A 55 17.30 -7.44 2.00
CA MET A 55 16.43 -6.29 1.74
C MET A 55 16.78 -5.60 0.42
N LEU A 56 18.05 -5.30 0.16
CA LEU A 56 18.49 -4.69 -1.10
C LEU A 56 18.16 -5.55 -2.32
N LYS A 57 18.18 -6.88 -2.18
CA LYS A 57 17.86 -7.82 -3.25
C LYS A 57 16.37 -7.93 -3.52
N ASN A 58 15.54 -7.87 -2.48
CA ASN A 58 14.11 -8.21 -2.58
C ASN A 58 13.19 -6.97 -2.51
N LEU A 59 13.65 -5.85 -1.95
CA LEU A 59 12.89 -4.61 -1.96
C LEU A 59 13.06 -3.90 -3.31
N PRO A 60 11.99 -3.30 -3.85
CA PRO A 60 12.00 -2.59 -5.13
C PRO A 60 12.68 -1.21 -5.03
N LEU A 61 13.88 -1.13 -4.43
CA LEU A 61 14.59 0.13 -4.18
C LEU A 61 14.95 0.89 -5.47
N GLY A 62 15.09 0.16 -6.57
CA GLY A 62 15.36 0.71 -7.89
C GLY A 62 14.13 0.84 -8.78
N ASP A 63 12.93 0.56 -8.27
CA ASP A 63 11.72 0.53 -9.11
C ASP A 63 11.38 1.91 -9.68
N GLU A 64 11.28 1.95 -11.02
CA GLU A 64 11.02 3.18 -11.76
C GLU A 64 9.62 3.74 -11.45
N THR A 65 8.63 2.88 -11.18
CA THR A 65 7.28 3.35 -10.84
C THR A 65 7.32 4.11 -9.51
N LEU A 66 7.98 3.56 -8.49
CA LEU A 66 8.11 4.21 -7.18
C LEU A 66 8.96 5.48 -7.22
N LYS A 67 10.04 5.49 -8.01
CA LYS A 67 10.85 6.69 -8.22
C LYS A 67 10.06 7.82 -8.87
N ASN A 68 9.30 7.50 -9.92
CA ASN A 68 8.49 8.48 -10.62
C ASN A 68 7.28 8.90 -9.78
N ALA A 69 6.72 8.05 -8.92
CA ALA A 69 5.57 8.42 -8.08
C ALA A 69 5.85 9.57 -7.08
N GLN A 70 7.10 9.95 -6.88
CA GLN A 70 7.49 10.99 -5.92
C GLN A 70 6.90 12.38 -6.21
N PHE A 71 6.50 12.70 -7.44
CA PHE A 71 5.89 14.00 -7.76
C PHE A 71 4.57 14.24 -6.99
N VAL A 72 3.88 13.15 -6.62
CA VAL A 72 2.64 13.18 -5.84
C VAL A 72 2.89 13.64 -4.41
N ASN A 73 4.12 13.53 -3.91
CA ASN A 73 4.45 14.01 -2.58
C ASN A 73 4.54 15.55 -2.54
N TRP A 74 3.64 16.18 -1.79
CA TRP A 74 3.58 17.63 -1.59
C TRP A 74 4.92 18.25 -1.14
N GLU A 75 5.63 17.57 -0.26
CA GLU A 75 6.90 18.05 0.31
C GLU A 75 8.04 17.98 -0.70
N LYS A 76 7.91 17.12 -1.72
CA LYS A 76 8.92 16.94 -2.77
C LYS A 76 8.59 17.69 -4.06
N ARG A 77 7.45 18.40 -4.13
CA ARG A 77 6.95 19.06 -5.35
C ARG A 77 8.00 19.94 -6.03
N VAL A 78 8.73 20.74 -5.25
CA VAL A 78 9.71 21.71 -5.75
C VAL A 78 10.90 21.01 -6.42
N SER A 79 11.30 19.86 -5.90
CA SER A 79 12.37 19.01 -6.47
C SER A 79 11.89 18.02 -7.54
N GLY A 80 10.57 17.95 -7.78
CA GLY A 80 9.99 17.05 -8.77
C GLY A 80 10.36 17.43 -10.19
N SER A 81 10.23 16.47 -11.10
CA SER A 81 10.50 16.68 -12.53
C SER A 81 9.28 16.32 -13.36
N PHE A 82 9.04 17.02 -14.46
CA PHE A 82 7.88 16.74 -15.31
C PHE A 82 7.93 15.32 -15.90
N GLU A 83 9.12 14.79 -16.14
CA GLU A 83 9.36 13.42 -16.60
C GLU A 83 8.68 12.39 -15.70
N GLN A 84 8.56 12.67 -14.41
CA GLN A 84 7.87 11.82 -13.45
C GLN A 84 6.36 11.74 -13.74
N VAL A 85 5.75 12.86 -14.09
CA VAL A 85 4.33 12.94 -14.49
C VAL A 85 4.15 12.30 -15.86
N ALA A 86 5.02 12.65 -16.81
CA ALA A 86 5.00 12.12 -18.17
C ALA A 86 5.13 10.60 -18.21
N TYR A 87 5.95 10.02 -17.31
CA TYR A 87 6.08 8.57 -17.14
C TYR A 87 4.72 7.90 -16.95
N PHE A 88 3.87 8.42 -16.05
CA PHE A 88 2.54 7.84 -15.81
C PHE A 88 1.56 8.15 -16.92
N ALA A 89 1.58 9.36 -17.47
CA ALA A 89 0.72 9.71 -18.60
C ALA A 89 0.97 8.79 -19.82
N GLN A 90 2.24 8.48 -20.11
CA GLN A 90 2.63 7.58 -21.19
C GLN A 90 2.35 6.10 -20.85
N ARG A 91 2.74 5.65 -19.65
CA ARG A 91 2.53 4.26 -19.21
C ARG A 91 1.05 3.87 -19.21
N TYR A 92 0.18 4.82 -18.86
CA TYR A 92 -1.27 4.63 -18.81
C TYR A 92 -2.01 5.43 -19.89
N GLN A 93 -1.41 5.53 -21.09
CA GLN A 93 -1.99 6.26 -22.22
C GLN A 93 -3.42 5.85 -22.56
N HIS A 94 -3.78 4.58 -22.39
CA HIS A 94 -5.13 4.05 -22.66
C HIS A 94 -6.20 4.58 -21.67
N ILE A 95 -5.78 5.00 -20.47
CA ILE A 95 -6.67 5.60 -19.46
C ILE A 95 -6.88 7.08 -19.77
N PHE A 96 -5.81 7.79 -20.07
CA PHE A 96 -5.84 9.25 -20.21
C PHE A 96 -6.16 9.73 -21.63
N ASN A 97 -5.62 9.06 -22.64
CA ASN A 97 -5.74 9.39 -24.07
C ASN A 97 -5.49 10.89 -24.36
N PHE A 98 -4.47 11.48 -23.73
CA PHE A 98 -4.15 12.89 -23.90
C PHE A 98 -3.64 13.18 -25.31
N ASN A 99 -4.17 14.23 -25.92
CA ASN A 99 -3.63 14.79 -27.15
C ASN A 99 -2.46 15.76 -26.87
N ALA A 100 -1.79 16.24 -27.92
CA ALA A 100 -0.64 17.14 -27.79
C ALA A 100 -0.94 18.39 -26.95
N ARG A 101 -2.10 19.03 -27.17
CA ARG A 101 -2.52 20.20 -26.39
C ARG A 101 -2.75 19.87 -24.91
N GLN A 102 -3.30 18.70 -24.61
CA GLN A 102 -3.49 18.27 -23.22
C GLN A 102 -2.16 17.94 -22.54
N HIS A 103 -1.16 17.48 -23.27
CA HIS A 103 0.20 17.32 -22.74
C HIS A 103 0.87 18.66 -22.42
N GLU A 104 0.67 19.69 -23.25
CA GLU A 104 1.13 21.06 -22.94
C GLU A 104 0.44 21.61 -21.68
N ILE A 105 -0.89 21.48 -21.59
CA ILE A 105 -1.63 21.89 -20.39
C ILE A 105 -1.16 21.12 -19.15
N LEU A 106 -0.91 19.82 -19.27
CA LEU A 106 -0.40 19.01 -18.16
C LEU A 106 0.98 19.50 -17.68
N TYR A 107 1.84 19.95 -18.59
CA TYR A 107 3.11 20.57 -18.26
C TYR A 107 2.92 21.88 -17.50
N ASP A 108 2.06 22.76 -18.00
CA ASP A 108 1.75 24.04 -17.33
C ASP A 108 1.14 23.84 -15.93
N GLU A 109 0.21 22.89 -15.80
CA GLU A 109 -0.38 22.49 -14.51
C GLU A 109 0.70 21.99 -13.54
N PHE A 110 1.70 21.23 -14.03
CA PHE A 110 2.80 20.76 -13.20
C PHE A 110 3.69 21.93 -12.74
N ILE A 111 4.04 22.85 -13.62
CA ILE A 111 4.81 24.05 -13.25
C ILE A 111 4.06 24.88 -12.20
N ASP A 112 2.75 25.09 -12.39
CA ASP A 112 1.91 25.78 -11.40
C ASP A 112 1.94 25.07 -10.04
N TYR A 113 1.81 23.74 -10.02
CA TYR A 113 1.94 22.94 -8.81
C TYR A 113 3.30 23.09 -8.11
N GLN A 114 4.41 23.11 -8.85
CA GLN A 114 5.75 23.31 -8.27
C GLN A 114 5.92 24.70 -7.65
N MET A 115 5.28 25.71 -8.24
CA MET A 115 5.34 27.09 -7.79
C MET A 115 4.42 27.39 -6.61
N MET A 116 3.55 26.45 -6.22
CA MET A 116 2.71 26.61 -5.03
C MET A 116 3.58 26.70 -3.77
N ASN A 117 3.23 27.62 -2.88
CA ASN A 117 3.84 27.79 -1.57
C ASN A 117 3.10 26.95 -0.51
N ASP A 118 3.74 26.75 0.63
CA ASP A 118 3.13 26.01 1.74
C ASP A 118 1.86 26.69 2.29
N THR A 119 1.71 27.99 2.07
CA THR A 119 0.51 28.76 2.42
C THR A 119 -0.66 28.52 1.47
N ASP A 120 -0.41 28.01 0.27
CA ASP A 120 -1.47 27.70 -0.71
C ASP A 120 -2.24 26.42 -0.34
N LEU A 121 -1.67 25.60 0.55
CA LEU A 121 -2.35 24.51 1.20
C LEU A 121 -2.99 25.01 2.51
N PRO A 122 -4.33 25.06 2.62
CA PRO A 122 -4.99 25.52 3.82
C PRO A 122 -4.57 24.69 5.04
N LYS A 123 -4.41 25.34 6.20
CA LYS A 123 -4.01 24.68 7.45
C LYS A 123 -4.92 23.50 7.79
N GLN A 124 -6.23 23.64 7.56
CA GLN A 124 -7.21 22.57 7.81
C GLN A 124 -6.96 21.33 6.96
N VAL A 125 -6.55 21.51 5.70
CA VAL A 125 -6.21 20.39 4.81
C VAL A 125 -4.92 19.73 5.27
N LYS A 126 -3.92 20.54 5.65
CA LYS A 126 -2.64 20.03 6.17
C LYS A 126 -2.85 19.23 7.46
N GLU A 127 -3.61 19.76 8.41
CA GLU A 127 -3.96 19.08 9.67
C GLU A 127 -4.74 17.79 9.43
N ALA A 128 -5.71 17.78 8.51
CA ALA A 128 -6.44 16.57 8.14
C ALA A 128 -5.57 15.53 7.43
N ALA A 129 -4.50 15.97 6.75
CA ALA A 129 -3.56 15.09 6.08
C ALA A 129 -2.49 14.53 7.03
N THR A 130 -2.19 15.18 8.16
CA THR A 130 -1.15 14.73 9.08
C THR A 130 -1.50 13.41 9.77
N LEU A 131 -0.64 12.41 9.59
CA LEU A 131 -0.60 11.19 10.40
C LEU A 131 0.36 11.40 11.56
N ARG A 132 -0.15 11.21 12.76
CA ARG A 132 0.66 11.13 13.98
C ARG A 132 0.95 9.66 14.24
N LEU A 133 2.17 9.23 13.95
CA LEU A 133 2.65 7.88 14.22
C LEU A 133 3.35 7.92 15.58
N ASP A 134 2.65 7.42 16.61
CA ASP A 134 3.04 7.37 18.03
C ASP A 134 3.06 8.72 18.78
N GLU A 135 2.86 8.68 20.10
CA GLU A 135 2.81 9.86 20.98
C GLU A 135 4.21 10.49 21.22
N ASP A 136 5.28 9.76 20.88
CA ASP A 136 6.67 10.08 21.26
C ASP A 136 7.59 10.47 20.08
N ASP A 137 7.19 10.23 18.82
CA ASP A 137 8.04 10.53 17.64
C ASP A 137 7.37 11.55 16.70
N GLU A 138 8.02 12.71 16.52
CA GLU A 138 7.66 13.78 15.56
C GLU A 138 7.88 13.37 14.09
N ILE A 139 7.43 12.19 13.67
CA ILE A 139 7.38 11.84 12.24
C ILE A 139 5.98 12.14 11.73
N ASP A 140 5.72 13.43 11.52
CA ASP A 140 4.56 13.88 10.77
C ASP A 140 4.68 13.39 9.32
N SER A 141 3.84 12.43 8.94
CA SER A 141 3.70 12.02 7.54
C SER A 141 2.37 12.49 6.98
N LEU A 142 2.35 12.99 5.74
CA LEU A 142 1.13 13.53 5.13
C LEU A 142 0.42 12.48 4.27
N ARG A 143 -0.89 12.37 4.45
CA ARG A 143 -1.82 11.64 3.58
C ARG A 143 -1.98 12.36 2.25
N MET A 144 -1.23 11.90 1.27
CA MET A 144 -1.23 12.50 -0.06
C MET A 144 -2.60 12.41 -0.75
N ASP A 145 -3.42 11.42 -0.44
CA ASP A 145 -4.80 11.31 -0.92
C ASP A 145 -5.70 12.46 -0.44
N VAL A 146 -5.51 12.95 0.79
CA VAL A 146 -6.24 14.13 1.30
C VAL A 146 -5.80 15.39 0.56
N ILE A 147 -4.49 15.56 0.34
CA ILE A 147 -3.93 16.72 -0.37
C ILE A 147 -4.40 16.73 -1.82
N TRP A 148 -4.26 15.62 -2.56
CA TRP A 148 -4.69 15.53 -3.95
C TRP A 148 -6.21 15.54 -4.10
N GLY A 149 -6.95 15.11 -3.06
CA GLY A 149 -8.39 15.33 -2.96
C GLY A 149 -8.75 16.81 -2.93
N TYR A 150 -7.99 17.64 -2.21
CA TYR A 150 -8.16 19.09 -2.23
C TYR A 150 -7.70 19.70 -3.57
N LEU A 151 -6.48 19.41 -4.02
CA LEU A 151 -5.91 19.98 -5.25
C LEU A 151 -6.75 19.66 -6.49
N GLY A 152 -7.31 18.45 -6.58
CA GLY A 152 -8.20 18.07 -7.68
C GLY A 152 -9.53 18.82 -7.71
N ASN A 153 -9.95 19.41 -6.59
CA ASN A 153 -11.17 20.22 -6.49
C ASN A 153 -10.90 21.73 -6.54
N LEU A 154 -9.63 22.15 -6.54
CA LEU A 154 -9.25 23.55 -6.55
C LEU A 154 -9.64 24.21 -7.87
N LYS A 155 -10.26 25.40 -7.79
CA LYS A 155 -10.71 26.15 -8.96
C LYS A 155 -10.11 27.55 -8.99
N VAL A 156 -9.75 28.01 -10.18
CA VAL A 156 -9.34 29.39 -10.47
C VAL A 156 -10.29 29.94 -11.52
N SER A 157 -10.94 31.07 -11.22
CA SER A 157 -11.93 31.70 -12.12
C SER A 157 -13.05 30.74 -12.59
N GLY A 158 -13.44 29.80 -11.72
CA GLY A 158 -14.51 28.82 -12.00
C GLY A 158 -14.04 27.54 -12.71
N TYR A 159 -12.79 27.48 -13.19
CA TYR A 159 -12.23 26.31 -13.87
C TYR A 159 -11.31 25.51 -12.94
N PRO A 160 -11.22 24.16 -13.09
CA PRO A 160 -10.28 23.37 -12.31
C PRO A 160 -8.85 23.84 -12.55
N ARG A 161 -8.09 24.09 -11.48
CA ARG A 161 -6.69 24.52 -11.57
C ARG A 161 -5.78 23.40 -12.10
N PHE A 162 -6.05 22.16 -11.67
CA PHE A 162 -5.26 20.97 -12.01
C PHE A 162 -6.14 19.90 -12.64
N GLN A 163 -6.64 20.12 -13.85
CA GLN A 163 -7.60 19.21 -14.50
C GLN A 163 -6.98 17.86 -14.90
N HIS A 164 -5.74 17.87 -15.39
CA HIS A 164 -5.06 16.69 -15.93
C HIS A 164 -4.11 16.11 -14.88
N LEU A 165 -3.33 16.96 -14.21
CA LEU A 165 -2.36 16.57 -13.20
C LEU A 165 -3.00 15.84 -12.02
N SER A 166 -4.16 16.31 -11.54
CA SER A 166 -4.87 15.64 -10.44
C SER A 166 -5.32 14.23 -10.81
N LYS A 167 -5.71 13.98 -12.06
CA LYS A 167 -6.08 12.64 -12.54
C LYS A 167 -4.88 11.71 -12.57
N VAL A 168 -3.71 12.22 -13.01
CA VAL A 168 -2.46 11.44 -13.00
C VAL A 168 -2.07 11.11 -11.55
N ALA A 169 -2.13 12.08 -10.64
CA ALA A 169 -1.83 11.84 -9.23
C ALA A 169 -2.80 10.86 -8.56
N GLN A 170 -4.10 10.97 -8.84
CA GLN A 170 -5.11 10.03 -8.33
C GLN A 170 -4.84 8.61 -8.81
N LEU A 171 -4.47 8.42 -10.09
CA LEU A 171 -4.07 7.12 -10.60
C LEU A 171 -2.89 6.54 -9.81
N VAL A 172 -1.85 7.35 -9.59
CA VAL A 172 -0.66 6.93 -8.84
C VAL A 172 -1.03 6.51 -7.41
N LEU A 173 -1.91 7.25 -6.75
CA LEU A 173 -2.36 6.99 -5.37
C LEU A 173 -3.22 5.73 -5.22
N VAL A 174 -3.81 5.23 -6.31
CA VAL A 174 -4.59 3.97 -6.29
C VAL A 174 -3.80 2.78 -6.84
N LEU A 175 -2.53 2.95 -7.22
CA LEU A 175 -1.71 1.82 -7.63
C LEU A 175 -1.46 0.92 -6.41
N PRO A 176 -1.76 -0.38 -6.50
CA PRO A 176 -1.47 -1.30 -5.41
C PRO A 176 0.04 -1.36 -5.19
N HIS A 177 0.49 -0.93 -4.01
CA HIS A 177 1.91 -0.89 -3.64
C HIS A 177 2.43 -2.23 -3.08
N SER A 178 1.55 -3.22 -2.93
CA SER A 178 1.85 -4.54 -2.38
C SER A 178 0.85 -5.55 -2.89
N ASN A 179 1.29 -6.79 -3.09
CA ASN A 179 0.43 -7.91 -3.42
C ASN A 179 -0.32 -8.46 -2.19
N ALA A 180 -0.21 -7.83 -1.02
CA ALA A 180 -0.74 -8.38 0.24
C ALA A 180 -2.29 -8.51 0.23
N GLU A 181 -2.99 -7.60 -0.45
CA GLU A 181 -4.45 -7.68 -0.57
C GLU A 181 -4.86 -8.84 -1.49
N GLU A 182 -4.16 -9.01 -2.61
CA GLU A 182 -4.31 -10.12 -3.53
C GLU A 182 -3.94 -11.45 -2.87
N GLU A 183 -2.87 -11.50 -2.08
CA GLU A 183 -2.47 -12.69 -1.31
C GLU A 183 -3.50 -13.04 -0.23
N ARG A 184 -4.08 -12.04 0.43
CA ARG A 184 -5.20 -12.23 1.35
C ARG A 184 -6.41 -12.82 0.63
N ALA A 185 -6.76 -12.28 -0.54
CA ALA A 185 -7.81 -12.81 -1.40
C ALA A 185 -7.52 -14.27 -1.83
N PHE A 186 -6.30 -14.57 -2.26
CA PHE A 186 -5.89 -15.92 -2.65
C PHE A 186 -5.89 -16.89 -1.48
N SER A 187 -5.54 -16.45 -0.27
CA SER A 187 -5.64 -17.26 0.94
C SER A 187 -7.11 -17.62 1.25
N LEU A 188 -8.03 -16.66 1.11
CA LEU A 188 -9.47 -16.90 1.25
C LEU A 188 -9.98 -17.90 0.20
N VAL A 189 -9.60 -17.74 -1.06
CA VAL A 189 -9.94 -18.68 -2.14
C VAL A 189 -9.40 -20.08 -1.81
N ARG A 190 -8.12 -20.18 -1.41
CA ARG A 190 -7.47 -21.45 -1.08
C ARG A 190 -8.19 -22.18 0.05
N LYS A 191 -8.57 -21.49 1.12
CA LYS A 191 -9.34 -22.08 2.24
C LYS A 191 -10.67 -22.67 1.77
N ASN A 192 -11.36 -22.01 0.84
CA ASN A 192 -12.65 -22.46 0.30
C ASN A 192 -12.52 -23.52 -0.82
N LYS A 193 -11.31 -23.76 -1.34
CA LYS A 193 -10.99 -24.75 -2.37
C LYS A 193 -10.45 -26.07 -1.79
N THR A 194 -10.18 -26.16 -0.48
CA THR A 194 -9.53 -27.36 0.09
C THR A 194 -10.40 -28.61 -0.01
N CYS A 195 -9.74 -29.76 -0.19
CA CYS A 195 -10.30 -31.11 -0.33
C CYS A 195 -11.19 -31.59 0.83
N PHE A 196 -11.27 -30.84 1.94
CA PHE A 196 -12.06 -31.16 3.13
C PHE A 196 -13.41 -30.42 3.22
N ARG A 197 -13.72 -29.51 2.29
CA ARG A 197 -15.07 -28.96 2.12
C ARG A 197 -15.51 -29.17 0.67
N GLY A 198 -16.82 -29.31 0.41
CA GLY A 198 -17.34 -29.45 -0.94
C GLY A 198 -16.76 -28.37 -1.83
N ASN A 199 -15.91 -28.77 -2.79
CA ASN A 199 -15.17 -27.90 -3.68
C ASN A 199 -16.15 -26.94 -4.36
N LEU A 200 -16.18 -25.69 -3.91
CA LEU A 200 -17.08 -24.69 -4.47
C LEU A 200 -16.66 -24.40 -5.91
N ASP A 201 -17.63 -24.46 -6.83
CA ASP A 201 -17.37 -24.16 -8.24
C ASP A 201 -16.74 -22.76 -8.37
N ILE A 202 -15.55 -22.71 -8.98
CA ILE A 202 -14.73 -21.51 -9.03
C ILE A 202 -15.36 -20.41 -9.88
N ASN A 203 -16.11 -20.79 -10.92
CA ASN A 203 -16.69 -19.87 -11.90
C ASN A 203 -18.09 -19.40 -11.50
N ARG A 204 -18.70 -20.03 -10.50
CA ARG A 204 -20.06 -19.72 -10.03
C ARG A 204 -20.03 -19.35 -8.57
N THR A 205 -20.20 -20.33 -7.69
CA THR A 205 -20.49 -20.11 -6.28
C THR A 205 -19.34 -19.43 -5.55
N LEU A 206 -18.09 -19.85 -5.81
CA LEU A 206 -16.94 -19.25 -5.14
C LEU A 206 -16.70 -17.81 -5.61
N SER A 207 -16.80 -17.55 -6.92
CA SER A 207 -16.69 -16.19 -7.47
C SER A 207 -17.73 -15.26 -6.86
N ALA A 208 -19.01 -15.66 -6.85
CA ALA A 208 -20.09 -14.86 -6.27
C ALA A 208 -19.89 -14.58 -4.77
N ILE A 209 -19.49 -15.59 -3.98
CA ILE A 209 -19.21 -15.42 -2.55
C ILE A 209 -18.03 -14.46 -2.34
N MET A 210 -16.96 -14.61 -3.13
CA MET A 210 -15.80 -13.73 -3.03
C MET A 210 -16.16 -12.29 -3.40
N THR A 211 -16.95 -12.05 -4.46
CA THR A 211 -17.43 -10.71 -4.83
C THR A 211 -18.22 -10.05 -3.70
N ILE A 212 -19.16 -10.77 -3.08
CA ILE A 212 -19.94 -10.23 -1.96
C ILE A 212 -19.02 -9.95 -0.77
N LYS A 213 -18.10 -10.87 -0.46
CA LYS A 213 -17.22 -10.76 0.70
C LYS A 213 -16.14 -9.68 0.57
N MET A 214 -15.64 -9.42 -0.64
CA MET A 214 -14.68 -8.35 -0.89
C MET A 214 -15.36 -6.98 -0.93
N ASN A 215 -16.59 -6.89 -1.44
CA ASN A 215 -17.33 -5.62 -1.57
C ASN A 215 -18.14 -5.25 -0.33
N SER A 216 -18.29 -6.15 0.65
CA SER A 216 -19.00 -5.87 1.88
C SER A 216 -18.03 -5.84 3.06
N THR A 217 -17.95 -4.69 3.72
CA THR A 217 -17.23 -4.52 4.99
C THR A 217 -18.07 -4.97 6.19
N ALA A 218 -19.37 -5.18 6.00
CA ALA A 218 -20.31 -5.56 7.03
C ALA A 218 -20.24 -7.08 7.33
N PRO A 219 -20.46 -7.49 8.59
CA PRO A 219 -20.62 -8.90 8.93
C PRO A 219 -21.76 -9.56 8.13
N CYS A 220 -21.61 -10.84 7.78
CA CYS A 220 -22.57 -11.54 6.92
C CYS A 220 -23.99 -11.63 7.49
N PHE A 221 -24.17 -11.48 8.82
CA PHE A 221 -25.49 -11.49 9.45
C PHE A 221 -26.25 -10.16 9.28
N GLU A 222 -25.57 -9.08 8.91
CA GLU A 222 -26.20 -7.79 8.58
C GLU A 222 -26.67 -7.74 7.13
N TYR A 223 -26.19 -8.65 6.29
CA TYR A 223 -26.61 -8.74 4.91
C TYR A 223 -28.11 -9.09 4.83
N LYS A 224 -28.90 -8.13 4.37
CA LYS A 224 -30.31 -8.33 4.05
C LYS A 224 -30.44 -8.49 2.53
N PRO A 225 -30.80 -9.68 2.02
CA PRO A 225 -31.04 -9.86 0.60
C PRO A 225 -32.22 -8.99 0.15
N THR A 226 -32.16 -8.49 -1.08
CA THR A 226 -33.26 -7.71 -1.66
C THR A 226 -34.49 -8.58 -1.87
N ASP A 227 -35.68 -7.98 -1.87
CA ASP A 227 -36.94 -8.70 -2.09
C ASP A 227 -36.95 -9.48 -3.40
N GLU A 228 -36.27 -8.95 -4.43
CA GLU A 228 -36.10 -9.62 -5.71
C GLU A 228 -35.29 -10.92 -5.58
N VAL A 229 -34.16 -10.89 -4.86
CA VAL A 229 -33.34 -12.08 -4.58
C VAL A 229 -34.17 -13.11 -3.82
N VAL A 230 -34.90 -12.69 -2.78
CA VAL A 230 -35.76 -13.59 -1.99
C VAL A 230 -36.84 -14.23 -2.87
N LYS A 231 -37.50 -13.44 -3.73
CA LYS A 231 -38.54 -13.93 -4.64
C LYS A 231 -37.99 -14.94 -5.64
N ASN A 232 -36.83 -14.65 -6.24
CA ASN A 232 -36.18 -15.54 -7.20
C ASN A 232 -35.69 -16.83 -6.53
N SER A 233 -35.09 -16.76 -5.34
CA SER A 233 -34.67 -17.94 -4.56
C SER A 233 -35.85 -18.83 -4.20
N LYS A 234 -36.98 -18.26 -3.76
CA LYS A 234 -38.22 -19.03 -3.48
C LYS A 234 -38.73 -19.75 -4.72
N LYS A 235 -38.71 -19.10 -5.89
CA LYS A 235 -39.14 -19.68 -7.16
C LYS A 235 -38.26 -20.88 -7.56
N VAL A 236 -36.94 -20.74 -7.45
CA VAL A 236 -35.98 -21.81 -7.77
C VAL A 236 -36.13 -22.99 -6.79
N ALA A 237 -36.24 -22.71 -5.49
CA ALA A 237 -36.43 -23.75 -4.47
C ALA A 237 -37.73 -24.54 -4.69
N TRP A 238 -38.82 -23.84 -5.04
CA TRP A 238 -40.09 -24.50 -5.37
C TRP A 238 -39.98 -25.39 -6.62
N GLN A 239 -39.31 -24.93 -7.68
CA GLN A 239 -39.06 -25.74 -8.87
C GLN A 239 -38.19 -26.97 -8.58
N PHE A 240 -37.15 -26.82 -7.76
CA PHE A 240 -36.30 -27.92 -7.32
C PHE A 240 -37.12 -28.98 -6.57
N ASN A 241 -37.89 -28.56 -5.56
CA ASN A 241 -38.74 -29.46 -4.77
C ASN A 241 -39.77 -30.17 -5.65
N LYS A 242 -40.43 -29.45 -6.58
CA LYS A 242 -41.39 -30.05 -7.51
C LYS A 242 -40.76 -31.13 -8.39
N SER A 243 -39.55 -30.88 -8.91
CA SER A 243 -38.82 -31.83 -9.78
C SER A 243 -38.29 -33.06 -9.05
N HIS A 244 -38.01 -32.97 -7.75
CA HIS A 244 -37.57 -34.12 -6.93
C HIS A 244 -38.75 -34.91 -6.37
N MET A 245 -39.88 -34.25 -6.10
CA MET A 245 -41.12 -34.94 -5.73
C MET A 245 -41.70 -35.77 -6.89
N SER A 246 -41.45 -35.37 -8.15
CA SER A 246 -41.91 -36.12 -9.32
C SER A 246 -41.01 -37.29 -9.73
N LYS A 247 -39.80 -37.42 -9.15
CA LYS A 247 -38.85 -38.51 -9.45
C LYS A 247 -38.94 -39.70 -8.48
N ASN A 248 -39.71 -39.57 -7.39
CA ASN A 248 -39.97 -40.63 -6.41
C ASN A 248 -41.34 -41.32 -6.63
N LYS A 249 -41.83 -41.36 -7.87
CA LYS A 249 -43.00 -42.14 -8.28
C LYS A 249 -42.64 -43.03 -9.46
#